data_AF-A0A7C3D1W3-F1
#
_entry.id   AF-A0A7C3D1W3-F1
#
_cell.length_a   1.000
_cell.length_b   1.000
_cell.length_c   1.000
_cell.angle_alpha   90.00
_cell.angle_beta   90.00
_cell.angle_gamma   90.00
#
_symmetry.space_group_name_H-M   'P 1'
#
loop_
_entity.id
_entity.type
_entity.pdbx_description
1 polymer ?
#
loop_
_entity_poly.entity_id
_entity_poly.type
_entity_poly.pdbx_seq_one_letter_code
_entity_poly.pdbx_strand_id
1 'polypeptide(L)'
;MFKGLMILASVVLAGIGVWLDSLKVIEQSSLFIAFHFASLVGVVLAVVWMWSKLQSTLLRIVLAAAALIIWRVAYFPIMVWAGWVATLGDWLTLQVNAIPSIIYPTFLVMMALLHGMAIVAGGMAVYRKNIILLPFLGLAFVIASLVSFTSDEDLTWYPDGSYSINQTLPKPKQPVANVYFSAMETQHYNIAEQVLVFASGVMYSAIPRTPWSVVVKGTLEQAFRDQPKASSAERAREHYLAFRMAQSLRCCKEQALVTAQAPVSSQ
;
A
#
# COMPACT_ATOMS: atom_id res chain seq x y z
N MET A 1 26.36 -2.31 13.07
CA MET A 1 25.08 -2.24 13.81
C MET A 1 23.88 -1.98 12.90
N PHE A 2 23.80 -0.85 12.18
CA PHE A 2 22.60 -0.49 11.38
C PHE A 2 22.17 -1.53 10.32
N LYS A 3 23.13 -2.13 9.59
CA LYS A 3 22.82 -3.19 8.60
C LYS A 3 22.11 -4.39 9.22
N GLY A 4 22.53 -4.82 10.42
CA GLY A 4 21.91 -5.93 11.13
C GLY A 4 20.48 -5.63 11.56
N LEU A 5 20.22 -4.39 11.98
CA LEU A 5 18.87 -3.93 12.32
C LEU A 5 17.93 -3.93 11.11
N MET A 6 18.41 -3.49 9.93
CA MET A 6 17.61 -3.54 8.70
C MET A 6 17.29 -4.97 8.28
N ILE A 7 18.27 -5.87 8.34
CA ILE A 7 18.04 -7.30 8.02
C ILE A 7 17.02 -7.90 8.98
N LEU A 8 17.17 -7.66 10.29
CA LEU A 8 16.22 -8.14 11.30
C LEU A 8 14.81 -7.60 11.03
N ALA A 9 14.67 -6.31 10.78
CA ALA A 9 13.37 -5.70 10.47
C ALA A 9 12.74 -6.33 9.21
N SER A 10 13.50 -6.52 8.14
CA SER A 10 13.01 -7.18 6.93
C SER A 10 12.56 -8.61 7.19
N VAL A 11 13.31 -9.38 7.99
CA VAL A 11 12.94 -10.75 8.38
C VAL A 11 11.65 -10.76 9.20
N VAL A 12 11.51 -9.87 10.18
CA VAL A 12 10.29 -9.75 10.99
C VAL A 12 9.09 -9.39 10.13
N LEU A 13 9.22 -8.38 9.26
CA LEU A 13 8.13 -7.95 8.36
C LEU A 13 7.76 -9.04 7.36
N ALA A 14 8.74 -9.73 6.77
CA ALA A 14 8.49 -10.87 5.91
C ALA A 14 7.78 -12.00 6.67
N GLY A 15 8.17 -12.28 7.92
CA GLY A 15 7.52 -13.27 8.77
C GLY A 15 6.06 -12.93 9.09
N ILE A 16 5.76 -11.67 9.44
CA ILE A 16 4.37 -11.19 9.60
C ILE A 16 3.60 -11.35 8.29
N GLY A 17 4.23 -11.03 7.16
CA GLY A 17 3.63 -11.20 5.84
C GLY A 17 3.29 -12.67 5.54
N VAL A 18 4.20 -13.59 5.82
CA VAL A 18 3.97 -15.03 5.59
C VAL A 18 2.83 -15.52 6.47
N TRP A 19 2.78 -15.06 7.72
CA TRP A 19 1.66 -15.32 8.61
C TRP A 19 0.33 -14.82 8.01
N LEU A 20 0.27 -13.57 7.53
CA LEU A 20 -0.93 -13.05 6.87
C LEU A 20 -1.33 -13.86 5.64
N ASP A 21 -0.39 -14.22 4.76
CA ASP A 21 -0.64 -15.03 3.57
C ASP A 21 -1.22 -16.41 3.93
N SER A 22 -0.86 -16.96 5.10
CA SER A 22 -1.36 -18.26 5.59
C SER A 22 -2.79 -18.22 6.14
N LEU A 23 -3.33 -17.04 6.44
CA LEU A 23 -4.68 -16.90 7.01
C LEU A 23 -5.74 -17.07 5.92
N LYS A 24 -6.72 -17.95 6.17
CA LYS A 24 -7.87 -18.15 5.25
C LYS A 24 -8.78 -16.93 5.18
N VAL A 25 -8.98 -16.27 6.32
CA VAL A 25 -9.76 -15.05 6.46
C VAL A 25 -8.89 -14.07 7.24
N ILE A 26 -8.59 -12.94 6.63
CA ILE A 26 -7.83 -11.88 7.29
C ILE A 26 -8.83 -10.83 7.79
N GLU A 27 -8.66 -10.39 9.03
CA GLU A 27 -9.42 -9.26 9.54
C GLU A 27 -8.84 -7.95 9.03
N GLN A 28 -9.70 -6.96 8.80
CA GLN A 28 -9.26 -5.62 8.39
C GLN A 28 -8.33 -4.98 9.45
N SER A 29 -8.57 -5.26 10.73
CA SER A 29 -7.71 -4.87 11.85
C SER A 29 -6.28 -5.42 11.69
N SER A 30 -6.13 -6.69 11.31
CA SER A 30 -4.81 -7.30 11.11
C SER A 30 -4.04 -6.64 9.98
N LEU A 31 -4.70 -6.34 8.85
CA LEU A 31 -4.06 -5.62 7.74
C LEU A 31 -3.64 -4.21 8.15
N PHE A 32 -4.54 -3.47 8.82
CA PHE A 32 -4.25 -2.12 9.30
C PHE A 32 -3.02 -2.12 10.21
N ILE A 33 -3.00 -3.01 11.22
CA ILE A 33 -1.91 -3.06 12.21
C ILE A 33 -0.61 -3.41 11.51
N ALA A 34 -0.62 -4.41 10.62
CA ALA A 34 0.58 -4.81 9.90
C ALA A 34 1.11 -3.68 9.00
N PHE A 35 0.24 -2.96 8.30
CA PHE A 35 0.63 -1.88 7.37
C PHE A 35 1.19 -0.67 8.13
N HIS A 36 0.53 -0.27 9.22
CA HIS A 36 1.04 0.77 10.12
C HIS A 36 2.38 0.38 10.73
N PHE A 37 2.48 -0.85 11.24
CA PHE A 37 3.72 -1.36 11.82
C PHE A 37 4.86 -1.33 10.80
N ALA A 38 4.65 -1.84 9.59
CA ALA A 38 5.64 -1.80 8.53
C ALA A 38 6.06 -0.38 8.16
N SER A 39 5.09 0.52 7.98
CA SER A 39 5.36 1.93 7.70
C SER A 39 6.18 2.60 8.80
N LEU A 40 5.79 2.44 10.06
CA LEU A 40 6.50 3.00 11.22
C LEU A 40 7.90 2.40 11.40
N VAL A 41 8.08 1.10 11.16
CA VAL A 41 9.41 0.46 11.16
C VAL A 41 10.31 1.15 10.14
N GLY A 42 9.83 1.36 8.91
CA GLY A 42 10.58 2.10 7.87
C GLY A 42 11.00 3.50 8.31
N VAL A 43 10.05 4.26 8.88
CA VAL A 43 10.30 5.61 9.41
C VAL A 43 11.33 5.59 10.54
N VAL A 44 11.15 4.73 11.55
CA VAL A 44 12.05 4.65 12.72
C VAL A 44 13.46 4.27 12.28
N LEU A 45 13.64 3.29 11.40
CA LEU A 45 14.95 2.91 10.89
C LEU A 45 15.64 4.07 10.18
N ALA A 46 14.92 4.79 9.31
CA ALA A 46 15.46 5.94 8.61
C ALA A 46 15.81 7.09 9.56
N VAL A 47 14.93 7.41 10.52
CA VAL A 47 15.19 8.44 11.53
C VAL A 47 16.42 8.08 12.35
N VAL A 48 16.51 6.85 12.90
CA VAL A 48 17.67 6.40 13.69
C VAL A 48 18.97 6.49 12.89
N TRP A 49 18.94 6.07 11.62
CA TRP A 49 20.10 6.19 10.74
C TRP A 49 20.54 7.64 10.55
N MET A 50 19.60 8.52 10.23
CA MET A 50 19.87 9.94 10.03
C MET A 50 20.27 10.65 11.32
N TRP A 51 19.71 10.26 12.45
CA TRP A 51 19.96 10.86 13.76
C TRP A 51 21.45 10.85 14.11
N SER A 52 22.12 9.72 13.83
CA SER A 52 23.57 9.56 14.04
C SER A 52 24.43 10.53 13.20
N LYS A 53 23.88 11.09 12.13
CA LYS A 53 24.57 12.01 11.22
C LYS A 53 24.32 13.48 11.55
N LEU A 54 23.34 13.77 12.41
CA LEU A 54 22.98 15.14 12.80
C LEU A 54 23.72 15.54 14.07
N GLN A 55 24.51 16.61 13.97
CA GLN A 55 25.27 17.15 15.11
C GLN A 55 24.41 18.04 16.02
N SER A 56 23.44 18.78 15.46
CA SER A 56 22.61 19.73 16.20
C SER A 56 21.31 19.10 16.72
N THR A 57 20.98 19.36 17.98
CA THR A 57 19.68 19.01 18.60
C THR A 57 18.50 19.62 17.85
N LEU A 58 18.64 20.86 17.37
CA LEU A 58 17.58 21.51 16.59
C LEU A 58 17.28 20.74 15.30
N LEU A 59 18.32 20.33 14.56
CA LEU A 59 18.14 19.54 13.33
C LEU A 59 17.49 18.18 13.61
N ARG A 60 17.76 17.58 14.77
CA ARG A 60 17.13 16.32 15.20
C ARG A 60 15.64 16.50 15.49
N ILE A 61 15.25 17.60 16.16
CA ILE A 61 13.84 17.96 16.39
C ILE A 61 13.14 18.21 15.04
N VAL A 62 13.77 18.98 14.14
CA VAL A 62 13.24 19.25 12.80
C VAL A 62 13.08 17.95 12.00
N LEU A 63 14.05 17.03 12.06
CA LEU A 63 13.95 15.73 11.41
C LEU A 63 12.76 14.92 11.95
N ALA A 64 12.56 14.88 13.27
CA ALA A 64 11.45 14.15 13.87
C ALA A 64 10.09 14.73 13.43
N ALA A 65 9.94 16.06 13.45
CA ALA A 65 8.73 16.73 12.99
C ALA A 65 8.49 16.50 11.48
N ALA A 66 9.53 16.65 10.66
CA ALA A 66 9.46 16.38 9.22
C ALA A 66 9.11 14.92 8.94
N ALA A 67 9.64 13.98 9.72
CA ALA A 67 9.34 12.57 9.54
C ALA A 67 7.87 12.23 9.77
N LEU A 68 7.22 12.85 10.75
CA LEU A 68 5.78 12.70 10.98
C LEU A 68 4.96 13.26 9.81
N ILE A 69 5.32 14.44 9.30
CA ILE A 69 4.64 15.06 8.16
C ILE A 69 4.81 14.19 6.89
N ILE A 70 6.04 13.78 6.59
CA ILE A 70 6.34 12.94 5.41
C ILE A 70 5.63 11.59 5.54
N TRP A 71 5.66 10.96 6.72
CA TRP A 71 4.94 9.73 6.97
C TRP A 71 3.45 9.88 6.63
N ARG A 72 2.79 10.92 7.15
CA ARG A 72 1.37 11.16 6.88
C ARG A 72 1.07 11.43 5.41
N VAL A 73 1.88 12.26 4.76
CA VAL A 73 1.69 12.67 3.35
C VAL A 73 1.98 11.52 2.39
N ALA A 74 2.94 10.65 2.72
CA ALA A 74 3.37 9.57 1.84
C ALA A 74 2.60 8.25 2.06
N TYR A 75 1.89 8.10 3.18
CA TYR A 75 1.28 6.82 3.57
C TYR A 75 0.40 6.20 2.49
N PHE A 76 -0.60 6.95 2.00
CA PHE A 76 -1.56 6.42 1.02
C PHE A 76 -0.89 6.12 -0.34
N PRO A 77 -0.10 7.03 -0.95
CA PRO A 77 0.67 6.73 -2.16
C PRO A 77 1.60 5.51 -2.00
N ILE A 78 2.28 5.38 -0.86
CA ILE A 78 3.18 4.25 -0.60
C ILE A 78 2.38 2.95 -0.44
N MET A 79 1.23 2.97 0.23
CA MET A 79 0.37 1.79 0.35
C MET A 79 -0.08 1.30 -1.03
N VAL A 80 -0.50 2.21 -1.91
CA VAL A 80 -0.88 1.87 -3.30
C VAL A 80 0.30 1.29 -4.07
N TRP A 81 1.48 1.94 -3.98
CA TRP A 81 2.67 1.48 -4.68
C TRP A 81 3.18 0.14 -4.17
N ALA A 82 3.18 -0.07 -2.85
CA ALA A 82 3.54 -1.34 -2.22
C ALA A 82 2.56 -2.46 -2.64
N GLY A 83 1.27 -2.16 -2.74
CA GLY A 83 0.26 -3.07 -3.29
C GLY A 83 0.54 -3.46 -4.73
N TRP A 84 0.91 -2.49 -5.58
CA TRP A 84 1.32 -2.79 -6.96
C TRP A 84 2.57 -3.69 -7.00
N VAL A 85 3.61 -3.40 -6.21
CA VAL A 85 4.79 -4.28 -6.16
C VAL A 85 4.44 -5.68 -5.66
N ALA A 86 3.53 -5.81 -4.69
CA ALA A 86 3.03 -7.10 -4.22
C ALA A 86 2.33 -7.90 -5.34
N THR A 87 1.59 -7.24 -6.24
CA THR A 87 1.01 -7.92 -7.41
C THR A 87 2.06 -8.42 -8.41
N LEU A 88 3.19 -7.71 -8.56
CA LEU A 88 4.31 -8.21 -9.35
C LEU A 88 4.96 -9.43 -8.69
N GLY A 89 5.12 -9.41 -7.37
CA GLY A 89 5.61 -10.55 -6.59
C GLY A 89 4.74 -11.79 -6.78
N ASP A 90 3.42 -11.65 -6.62
CA ASP A 90 2.46 -12.73 -6.86
C ASP A 90 2.54 -13.25 -8.30
N TRP A 91 2.57 -12.35 -9.29
CA TRP A 91 2.68 -12.72 -10.70
C TRP A 91 3.95 -13.53 -11.00
N LEU A 92 5.09 -13.14 -10.44
CA LEU A 92 6.35 -13.87 -10.57
C LEU A 92 6.29 -15.25 -9.90
N THR A 93 5.73 -15.35 -8.69
CA THR A 93 5.61 -16.65 -8.00
C THR A 93 4.72 -17.64 -8.75
N LEU A 94 3.67 -17.15 -9.40
CA LEU A 94 2.79 -17.98 -10.24
C LEU A 94 3.50 -18.58 -11.46
N GLN A 95 4.59 -17.97 -11.94
CA GLN A 95 5.39 -18.56 -13.04
C GLN A 95 6.22 -19.77 -12.58
N VAL A 96 6.49 -19.88 -11.29
CA VAL A 96 7.42 -20.89 -10.75
C VAL A 96 6.70 -22.09 -10.13
N ASN A 97 5.37 -22.06 -9.95
CA ASN A 97 4.47 -23.13 -9.44
C ASN A 97 4.86 -23.84 -8.12
N ALA A 98 6.08 -23.66 -7.61
CA ALA A 98 6.62 -24.31 -6.43
C ALA A 98 6.86 -23.33 -5.27
N ILE A 99 6.69 -22.03 -5.50
CA ILE A 99 6.91 -21.00 -4.49
C ILE A 99 5.55 -20.59 -3.91
N PRO A 100 5.39 -20.59 -2.57
CA PRO A 100 4.18 -20.07 -1.95
C PRO A 100 4.01 -18.60 -2.31
N SER A 101 2.79 -18.09 -2.19
CA SER A 101 2.59 -16.67 -2.40
C SER A 101 3.39 -15.82 -1.42
N ILE A 102 3.78 -14.65 -1.91
CA ILE A 102 4.56 -13.67 -1.16
C ILE A 102 3.90 -12.28 -1.21
N ILE A 103 2.57 -12.20 -1.29
CA ILE A 103 1.85 -10.93 -1.41
C ILE A 103 2.14 -10.04 -0.21
N TYR A 104 1.74 -10.47 0.99
CA TYR A 104 1.92 -9.64 2.19
C TYR A 104 3.40 -9.50 2.60
N PRO A 105 4.28 -10.51 2.48
CA PRO A 105 5.72 -10.33 2.67
C PRO A 105 6.29 -9.22 1.79
N THR A 106 6.01 -9.25 0.48
CA THR A 106 6.47 -8.23 -0.45
C THR A 106 5.85 -6.87 -0.10
N PHE A 107 4.56 -6.83 0.21
CA PHE A 107 3.86 -5.59 0.58
C PHE A 107 4.51 -4.92 1.80
N LEU A 108 4.65 -5.63 2.92
CA LEU A 108 5.14 -5.06 4.18
C LEU A 108 6.59 -4.60 4.08
N VAL A 109 7.47 -5.42 3.46
CA VAL A 109 8.87 -5.05 3.26
C VAL A 109 8.97 -3.83 2.35
N MET A 110 8.19 -3.77 1.27
CA MET A 110 8.19 -2.63 0.36
C MET A 110 7.63 -1.37 1.02
N MET A 111 6.57 -1.48 1.81
CA MET A 111 5.99 -0.36 2.55
C MET A 111 7.01 0.25 3.51
N ALA A 112 7.74 -0.58 4.27
CA ALA A 112 8.82 -0.12 5.15
C ALA A 112 9.97 0.52 4.36
N LEU A 113 10.40 -0.11 3.27
CA LEU A 113 11.48 0.40 2.42
C LEU A 113 11.14 1.78 1.84
N LEU A 114 9.95 1.94 1.27
CA LEU A 114 9.50 3.18 0.63
C LEU A 114 9.32 4.31 1.64
N HIS A 115 8.77 4.03 2.82
CA HIS A 115 8.71 5.03 3.90
C HIS A 115 10.11 5.42 4.35
N GLY A 116 11.00 4.45 4.55
CA GLY A 116 12.39 4.73 4.89
C GLY A 116 13.08 5.61 3.85
N MET A 117 12.88 5.32 2.56
CA MET A 117 13.39 6.14 1.45
C MET A 117 12.81 7.55 1.46
N ALA A 118 11.50 7.71 1.70
CA ALA A 118 10.86 9.02 1.78
C ALA A 118 11.43 9.87 2.93
N ILE A 119 11.62 9.27 4.12
CA ILE A 119 12.25 9.94 5.25
C ILE A 119 13.70 10.32 4.95
N VAL A 120 14.48 9.41 4.38
CA VAL A 120 15.87 9.69 4.00
C VAL A 120 15.94 10.84 2.99
N ALA A 121 15.07 10.83 1.99
CA ALA A 121 15.00 11.85 0.97
C ALA A 121 14.62 13.22 1.55
N GLY A 122 13.56 13.29 2.36
CA GLY A 122 13.15 14.52 3.03
C GLY A 122 14.18 15.02 4.04
N GLY A 123 14.83 14.13 4.79
CA GLY A 123 15.90 14.50 5.71
C GLY A 123 17.17 14.98 5.00
N MET A 124 17.47 14.49 3.79
CA MET A 124 18.55 15.04 2.97
C MET A 124 18.28 16.48 2.53
N ALA A 125 17.01 16.83 2.29
CA ALA A 125 16.60 18.21 2.04
C ALA A 125 16.86 19.11 3.26
N VAL A 126 16.61 18.62 4.48
CA VAL A 126 16.92 19.33 5.74
C VAL A 126 18.43 19.58 5.89
N TYR A 127 19.27 18.60 5.52
CA TYR A 127 20.73 18.72 5.62
C TYR A 127 21.33 19.69 4.58
N ARG A 128 20.58 20.14 3.56
CA ARG A 128 21.07 20.94 2.41
C ARG A 128 22.24 20.30 1.62
N LYS A 129 22.55 19.00 1.79
CA LYS A 129 23.67 18.37 1.07
C LYS A 129 23.46 18.32 -0.44
N ASN A 130 22.21 18.29 -0.88
CA ASN A 130 21.81 17.97 -2.25
C ASN A 130 20.71 18.90 -2.75
N ILE A 131 21.00 20.21 -2.84
CA ILE A 131 20.05 21.23 -3.32
C ILE A 131 19.45 20.86 -4.70
N ILE A 132 20.22 20.18 -5.55
CA ILE A 132 19.79 19.73 -6.88
C ILE A 132 18.57 18.79 -6.82
N LEU A 133 18.39 18.02 -5.73
CA LEU A 133 17.25 17.12 -5.59
C LEU A 133 15.98 17.82 -5.07
N LEU A 134 16.09 19.05 -4.55
CA LEU A 134 14.96 19.76 -3.94
C LEU A 134 13.76 19.97 -4.88
N PRO A 135 13.92 20.31 -6.18
CA PRO A 135 12.77 20.46 -7.07
C PRO A 135 11.99 19.15 -7.23
N PHE A 136 12.69 18.03 -7.36
CA PHE A 136 12.07 16.71 -7.49
C PHE A 136 11.37 16.28 -6.20
N LEU A 137 11.99 16.52 -5.04
CA LEU A 137 11.39 16.24 -3.75
C LEU A 137 10.18 17.13 -3.48
N GLY A 138 10.25 18.40 -3.86
CA GLY A 138 9.13 19.34 -3.78
C GLY A 138 7.95 18.88 -4.64
N LEU A 139 8.21 18.51 -5.90
CA LEU A 139 7.18 17.99 -6.80
C LEU A 139 6.56 16.69 -6.26
N ALA A 140 7.39 15.74 -5.81
CA ALA A 140 6.92 14.49 -5.21
C ALA A 140 6.07 14.74 -3.96
N PHE A 141 6.46 15.69 -3.11
CA PHE A 141 5.70 16.09 -1.93
C PHE A 141 4.35 16.71 -2.30
N VAL A 142 4.32 17.58 -3.32
CA VAL A 142 3.07 18.18 -3.81
C VAL A 142 2.12 17.11 -4.34
N ILE A 143 2.60 16.20 -5.19
CA ILE A 143 1.77 15.11 -5.72
C ILE A 143 1.27 14.20 -4.59
N ALA A 144 2.15 13.80 -3.67
CA ALA A 144 1.78 12.97 -2.53
C ALA A 144 0.76 13.67 -1.63
N SER A 145 0.87 14.99 -1.45
CA SER A 145 -0.10 15.79 -0.68
C SER A 145 -1.46 15.82 -1.37
N LEU A 146 -1.50 16.09 -2.67
CA LEU A 146 -2.74 16.11 -3.45
C LEU A 146 -3.44 14.74 -3.44
N VAL A 147 -2.68 13.65 -3.49
CA VAL A 147 -3.23 12.29 -3.44
C VAL A 147 -3.68 11.88 -2.04
N SER A 148 -3.07 12.42 -0.98
CA SER A 148 -3.34 12.06 0.42
C SER A 148 -4.37 12.95 1.12
N PHE A 149 -4.71 14.09 0.53
CA PHE A 149 -5.66 15.08 1.08
C PHE A 149 -6.58 15.57 -0.05
N THR A 150 -7.56 14.74 -0.42
CA THR A 150 -8.51 15.07 -1.49
C THR A 150 -9.77 15.77 -0.96
N SER A 151 -10.03 15.65 0.35
CA SER A 151 -11.16 16.24 1.06
C SER A 151 -10.78 16.71 2.48
N ASP A 152 -11.66 17.47 3.13
CA ASP A 152 -11.46 17.90 4.53
C ASP A 152 -11.45 16.73 5.52
N GLU A 153 -12.13 15.62 5.18
CA GLU A 153 -12.13 14.39 5.99
C GLU A 153 -10.74 13.74 6.07
N ASP A 154 -9.87 14.03 5.11
CA ASP A 154 -8.49 13.55 5.10
C ASP A 154 -7.59 14.33 6.07
N LEU A 155 -8.04 15.44 6.67
CA LEU A 155 -7.25 16.24 7.62
C LEU A 155 -7.16 15.60 9.02
N THR A 156 -6.95 14.30 9.05
CA THR A 156 -6.75 13.48 10.25
C THR A 156 -5.29 13.10 10.43
N TRP A 157 -4.88 12.91 11.69
CA TRP A 157 -3.54 12.43 12.02
C TRP A 157 -3.29 11.00 11.54
N TYR A 158 -4.32 10.16 11.56
CA TYR A 158 -4.26 8.82 10.99
C TYR A 158 -4.64 8.87 9.51
N PRO A 159 -3.87 8.21 8.63
CA PRO A 159 -4.08 8.26 7.18
C PRO A 159 -5.33 7.48 6.70
N ASP A 160 -5.94 6.69 7.57
CA ASP A 160 -7.10 5.85 7.33
C ASP A 160 -8.08 5.90 8.52
N GLY A 161 -9.37 6.03 8.19
CA GLY A 161 -10.46 6.15 9.15
C GLY A 161 -10.81 4.84 9.87
N SER A 162 -11.39 4.95 11.06
CA SER A 162 -11.58 3.87 12.03
C SER A 162 -12.17 2.56 11.49
N TYR A 163 -11.60 1.48 12.01
CA TYR A 163 -11.97 0.08 11.95
C TYR A 163 -13.46 -0.21 12.16
N SER A 164 -14.04 -0.98 11.24
CA SER A 164 -15.21 -1.78 11.54
C SER A 164 -14.88 -3.24 11.22
N ILE A 165 -14.71 -4.04 12.28
CA ILE A 165 -14.53 -5.50 12.21
C ILE A 165 -15.69 -6.18 11.45
N ASN A 166 -16.86 -5.51 11.40
CA ASN A 166 -18.09 -6.06 10.86
C ASN A 166 -18.54 -5.46 9.53
N GLN A 167 -17.66 -4.81 8.77
CA GLN A 167 -18.05 -4.37 7.43
C GLN A 167 -18.24 -5.58 6.52
N THR A 168 -19.44 -5.66 5.93
CA THR A 168 -19.80 -6.68 4.94
C THR A 168 -18.83 -6.62 3.79
N LEU A 169 -18.28 -7.79 3.43
CA LEU A 169 -17.37 -7.86 2.29
C LEU A 169 -18.10 -7.49 1.00
N PRO A 170 -17.48 -6.66 0.14
CA PRO A 170 -18.05 -6.38 -1.16
C PRO A 170 -18.15 -7.68 -1.96
N LYS A 171 -19.16 -7.80 -2.82
CA LYS A 171 -19.25 -8.97 -3.71
C LYS A 171 -18.06 -8.95 -4.67
N PRO A 172 -17.36 -10.07 -4.87
CA PRO A 172 -16.24 -10.10 -5.79
C PRO A 172 -16.71 -9.80 -7.20
N LYS A 173 -16.10 -8.81 -7.84
CA LYS A 173 -16.35 -8.46 -9.23
C LYS A 173 -15.11 -8.68 -10.07
N GLN A 174 -15.33 -9.06 -11.33
CA GLN A 174 -14.29 -9.06 -12.35
C GLN A 174 -14.06 -7.61 -12.81
N PRO A 175 -12.81 -7.19 -13.06
CA PRO A 175 -12.53 -5.90 -13.63
C PRO A 175 -13.07 -5.85 -15.07
N VAL A 176 -13.79 -4.78 -15.41
CA VAL A 176 -14.42 -4.63 -16.72
C VAL A 176 -13.62 -3.66 -17.58
N ALA A 177 -13.39 -2.45 -17.07
CA ALA A 177 -12.70 -1.40 -17.80
C ALA A 177 -12.06 -0.38 -16.86
N ASN A 178 -11.11 0.39 -17.37
CA ASN A 178 -10.52 1.51 -16.64
C ASN A 178 -11.53 2.66 -16.51
N VAL A 179 -12.22 2.70 -15.38
CA VAL A 179 -13.27 3.70 -15.07
C VAL A 179 -12.74 5.08 -14.73
N TYR A 180 -11.48 5.18 -14.35
CA TYR A 180 -10.93 6.41 -13.81
C TYR A 180 -10.82 7.49 -14.88
N PHE A 181 -10.36 7.13 -16.08
CA PHE A 181 -10.20 8.10 -17.16
C PHE A 181 -11.53 8.65 -17.67
N SER A 182 -12.55 7.82 -17.87
CA SER A 182 -13.88 8.29 -18.26
C SER A 182 -14.55 9.13 -17.16
N ALA A 183 -14.23 8.86 -15.89
CA ALA A 183 -14.73 9.69 -14.80
C ALA A 183 -14.12 11.09 -14.81
N MET A 184 -12.87 11.28 -15.24
CA MET A 184 -12.27 12.62 -15.36
C MET A 184 -13.00 13.51 -16.36
N GLU A 185 -13.60 12.92 -17.41
CA GLU A 185 -14.34 13.64 -18.43
C GLU A 185 -15.78 13.98 -18.00
N THR A 186 -16.36 13.15 -17.14
CA THR A 186 -17.80 13.19 -16.81
C THR A 186 -18.11 13.81 -15.44
N GLN A 187 -17.13 13.84 -14.53
CA GLN A 187 -17.30 14.32 -13.17
C GLN A 187 -16.55 15.64 -12.97
N HIS A 188 -17.15 16.57 -12.24
CA HIS A 188 -16.49 17.81 -11.82
C HIS A 188 -15.62 17.56 -10.58
N TYR A 189 -14.36 17.21 -10.81
CA TYR A 189 -13.35 17.01 -9.75
C TYR A 189 -12.55 18.28 -9.46
N ASN A 190 -12.19 18.48 -8.19
CA ASN A 190 -11.16 19.44 -7.79
C ASN A 190 -9.75 18.95 -8.20
N ILE A 191 -8.72 19.79 -8.08
CA ILE A 191 -7.36 19.44 -8.55
C ILE A 191 -6.79 18.21 -7.84
N ALA A 192 -7.01 18.08 -6.53
CA ALA A 192 -6.52 16.95 -5.74
C ALA A 192 -7.19 15.64 -6.19
N GLU A 193 -8.52 15.66 -6.33
CA GLU A 193 -9.31 14.55 -6.87
C GLU A 193 -8.87 14.19 -8.30
N GLN A 194 -8.63 15.16 -9.17
CA GLN A 194 -8.13 14.91 -10.54
C GLN A 194 -6.79 14.18 -10.53
N VAL A 195 -5.85 14.60 -9.68
CA VAL A 195 -4.54 13.94 -9.55
C VAL A 195 -4.71 12.50 -9.04
N LEU A 196 -5.56 12.30 -8.02
CA LEU A 196 -5.85 10.95 -7.51
C LEU A 196 -6.48 10.05 -8.58
N VAL A 197 -7.49 10.54 -9.30
CA VAL A 197 -8.20 9.78 -10.34
C VAL A 197 -7.25 9.48 -11.51
N PHE A 198 -6.45 10.45 -11.95
CA PHE A 198 -5.44 10.23 -12.98
C PHE A 198 -4.42 9.17 -12.57
N ALA A 199 -3.85 9.28 -11.36
CA ALA A 199 -2.91 8.31 -10.82
C ALA A 199 -3.54 6.91 -10.74
N SER A 200 -4.80 6.81 -10.30
CA SER A 200 -5.56 5.57 -10.24
C SER A 200 -5.74 4.95 -11.62
N GLY A 201 -6.06 5.77 -12.63
CA GLY A 201 -6.19 5.33 -14.01
C GLY A 201 -4.89 4.80 -14.61
N VAL A 202 -3.77 5.48 -14.36
CA VAL A 202 -2.43 5.01 -14.79
C VAL A 202 -2.08 3.69 -14.11
N MET A 203 -2.25 3.60 -12.79
CA MET A 203 -1.93 2.40 -12.01
C MET A 203 -2.82 1.21 -12.38
N TYR A 204 -4.12 1.44 -12.63
CA TYR A 204 -5.06 0.39 -13.00
C TYR A 204 -4.56 -0.42 -14.22
N SER A 205 -4.01 0.26 -15.22
CA SER A 205 -3.48 -0.39 -16.44
C SER A 205 -2.17 -1.15 -16.19
N ALA A 206 -1.38 -0.76 -15.20
CA ALA A 206 -0.08 -1.34 -14.88
C ALA A 206 -0.16 -2.58 -13.95
N ILE A 207 -1.32 -2.90 -13.39
CA ILE A 207 -1.49 -4.06 -12.50
C ILE A 207 -1.50 -5.35 -13.34
N PRO A 208 -0.54 -6.28 -13.13
CA PRO A 208 -0.53 -7.58 -13.81
C PRO A 208 -1.78 -8.38 -13.45
N ARG A 209 -2.23 -9.26 -14.35
CA ARG A 209 -3.39 -10.13 -14.10
C ARG A 209 -2.96 -11.39 -13.33
N THR A 210 -3.32 -11.46 -12.05
CA THR A 210 -3.23 -12.66 -11.20
C THR A 210 -4.59 -12.94 -10.57
N PRO A 211 -4.87 -14.16 -10.07
CA PRO A 211 -6.13 -14.45 -9.38
C PRO A 211 -6.43 -13.47 -8.24
N TRP A 212 -5.40 -13.05 -7.49
CA TRP A 212 -5.55 -12.07 -6.42
C TRP A 212 -5.77 -10.66 -6.95
N SER A 213 -4.92 -10.20 -7.88
CA SER A 213 -4.97 -8.82 -8.38
C SER A 213 -6.26 -8.52 -9.15
N VAL A 214 -6.82 -9.53 -9.83
CA VAL A 214 -8.12 -9.43 -10.52
C VAL A 214 -9.24 -9.12 -9.54
N VAL A 215 -9.28 -9.80 -8.40
CA VAL A 215 -10.31 -9.56 -7.37
C VAL A 215 -10.12 -8.18 -6.74
N VAL A 216 -8.88 -7.82 -6.39
CA VAL A 216 -8.58 -6.49 -5.84
C VAL A 216 -9.02 -5.40 -6.81
N LYS A 217 -8.57 -5.49 -8.06
CA LYS A 217 -8.86 -4.52 -9.12
C LYS A 217 -10.35 -4.39 -9.40
N GLY A 218 -11.08 -5.49 -9.51
CA GLY A 218 -12.53 -5.46 -9.75
C GLY A 218 -13.32 -4.93 -8.55
N THR A 219 -12.85 -5.20 -7.33
CA THR A 219 -13.46 -4.66 -6.09
C THR A 219 -13.26 -3.15 -6.00
N LEU A 220 -12.03 -2.67 -6.24
CA LEU A 220 -11.72 -1.24 -6.26
C LEU A 220 -12.44 -0.51 -7.41
N GLU A 221 -12.53 -1.12 -8.59
CA GLU A 221 -13.30 -0.57 -9.72
C GLU A 221 -14.77 -0.37 -9.32
N GLN A 222 -15.36 -1.36 -8.65
CA GLN A 222 -16.75 -1.26 -8.21
C GLN A 222 -16.93 -0.18 -7.14
N ALA A 223 -16.04 -0.13 -6.14
CA ALA A 223 -16.08 0.89 -5.09
C ALA A 223 -15.96 2.30 -5.68
N PHE A 224 -15.09 2.48 -6.68
CA PHE A 224 -14.99 3.73 -7.42
C PHE A 224 -16.27 4.08 -8.20
N ARG A 225 -16.91 3.11 -8.86
CA ARG A 225 -18.20 3.35 -9.54
C ARG A 225 -19.30 3.77 -8.57
N ASP A 226 -19.34 3.16 -7.39
CA ASP A 226 -20.36 3.42 -6.38
C ASP A 226 -20.16 4.79 -5.72
N GLN A 227 -18.92 5.19 -5.49
CA GLN A 227 -18.56 6.47 -4.88
C GLN A 227 -17.35 7.08 -5.58
N PRO A 228 -17.50 7.78 -6.73
CA PRO A 228 -16.37 8.28 -7.52
C PRO A 228 -15.58 9.40 -6.83
N LYS A 229 -16.20 10.13 -5.91
CA LYS A 229 -15.62 11.26 -5.15
C LYS A 229 -15.24 10.91 -3.70
N ALA A 230 -15.06 9.62 -3.40
CA ALA A 230 -14.67 9.19 -2.05
C ALA A 230 -13.29 9.79 -1.66
N SER A 231 -13.13 10.13 -0.39
CA SER A 231 -11.91 10.71 0.18
C SER A 231 -10.72 9.75 0.10
N SER A 232 -9.50 10.25 0.28
CA SER A 232 -8.31 9.39 0.26
C SER A 232 -8.30 8.37 1.40
N ALA A 233 -8.83 8.75 2.57
CA ALA A 233 -9.06 7.86 3.69
C ALA A 233 -10.09 6.76 3.36
N GLU A 234 -11.18 7.10 2.66
CA GLU A 234 -12.14 6.10 2.17
C GLU A 234 -11.53 5.19 1.12
N ARG A 235 -10.73 5.72 0.19
CA ARG A 235 -9.97 4.90 -0.77
C ARG A 235 -9.01 3.95 -0.05
N ALA A 236 -8.36 4.39 1.02
CA ALA A 236 -7.52 3.50 1.82
C ALA A 236 -8.33 2.37 2.46
N ARG A 237 -9.51 2.69 3.00
CA ARG A 237 -10.47 1.68 3.50
C ARG A 237 -10.87 0.67 2.42
N GLU A 238 -11.18 1.15 1.21
CA GLU A 238 -11.53 0.30 0.08
C GLU A 238 -10.40 -0.68 -0.30
N HIS A 239 -9.14 -0.26 -0.19
CA HIS A 239 -7.99 -1.15 -0.39
C HIS A 239 -7.97 -2.29 0.62
N TYR A 240 -8.16 -2.00 1.91
CA TYR A 240 -8.24 -3.06 2.92
C TYR A 240 -9.37 -4.06 2.65
N LEU A 241 -10.55 -3.56 2.26
CA LEU A 241 -11.69 -4.41 1.89
C LEU A 241 -11.38 -5.27 0.65
N ALA A 242 -10.74 -4.68 -0.36
CA ALA A 242 -10.34 -5.37 -1.57
C ALA A 242 -9.31 -6.48 -1.29
N PHE A 243 -8.30 -6.21 -0.45
CA PHE A 243 -7.29 -7.19 -0.04
C PHE A 243 -7.90 -8.35 0.75
N ARG A 244 -8.81 -8.04 1.70
CA ARG A 244 -9.55 -9.04 2.45
C ARG A 244 -10.41 -9.92 1.55
N MET A 245 -11.13 -9.30 0.60
CA MET A 245 -11.95 -10.03 -0.37
C MET A 245 -11.09 -10.96 -1.22
N ALA A 246 -9.97 -10.47 -1.74
CA ALA A 246 -9.05 -11.27 -2.55
C ALA A 246 -8.44 -12.45 -1.78
N GLN A 247 -8.07 -12.25 -0.51
CA GLN A 247 -7.59 -13.35 0.34
C GLN A 247 -8.66 -14.44 0.52
N SER A 248 -9.90 -14.05 0.83
CA SER A 248 -10.97 -15.02 1.10
C SER A 248 -11.26 -15.96 -0.08
N LEU A 249 -11.10 -15.47 -1.32
CA LEU A 249 -11.32 -16.28 -2.53
C LEU A 249 -10.14 -17.15 -2.93
N ARG A 250 -8.93 -16.80 -2.48
CA ARG A 250 -7.74 -17.58 -2.76
C ARG A 250 -7.86 -19.00 -2.20
N CYS A 251 -8.35 -19.11 -0.97
CA CYS A 251 -8.54 -20.38 -0.29
C CYS A 251 -9.51 -21.31 -1.05
N CYS A 252 -10.61 -20.78 -1.60
CA CYS A 252 -11.57 -21.56 -2.35
C CYS A 252 -11.03 -22.06 -3.70
N LYS A 253 -10.18 -21.26 -4.39
CA LYS A 253 -9.57 -21.66 -5.67
C LYS A 253 -8.45 -22.68 -5.51
N GLU A 254 -7.60 -22.53 -4.49
CA GLU A 254 -6.60 -23.56 -4.16
C GLU A 254 -7.29 -24.88 -3.79
N GLN A 255 -8.40 -24.85 -3.05
CA GLN A 255 -9.20 -26.05 -2.78
C GLN A 255 -9.82 -26.65 -4.05
N ALA A 256 -10.36 -25.85 -4.96
CA ALA A 256 -10.93 -26.35 -6.21
C ALA A 256 -9.87 -26.99 -7.14
N LEU A 257 -8.66 -26.43 -7.19
CA LEU A 257 -7.53 -26.98 -7.95
C LEU A 257 -6.99 -28.27 -7.32
N VAL A 258 -6.88 -28.34 -5.99
CA VAL A 258 -6.47 -29.55 -5.26
C VAL A 258 -7.51 -30.67 -5.40
N THR A 259 -8.80 -30.34 -5.38
CA THR A 259 -9.88 -31.33 -5.56
C THR A 259 -9.94 -31.86 -7.00
N ALA A 260 -9.63 -31.02 -7.99
CA ALA A 260 -9.58 -31.43 -9.40
C ALA A 260 -8.35 -32.31 -9.75
N GLN A 261 -7.33 -32.33 -8.89
CA GLN A 261 -6.12 -33.13 -9.08
C GLN A 261 -6.07 -34.39 -8.18
N ALA A 262 -7.05 -34.58 -7.30
CA ALA A 262 -7.17 -35.82 -6.54
C ALA A 262 -7.55 -36.98 -7.50
N PRO A 263 -6.75 -38.05 -7.62
CA PRO A 263 -7.12 -39.19 -8.44
C PRO A 263 -8.42 -39.77 -7.89
N VAL A 264 -9.41 -39.90 -8.77
CA VAL A 264 -10.63 -40.67 -8.48
C VAL A 264 -10.15 -42.09 -8.18
N SER A 265 -10.08 -42.44 -6.90
CA SER A 265 -9.83 -43.82 -6.48
C SER A 265 -11.03 -44.63 -6.95
N SER A 266 -10.87 -45.29 -8.10
CA SER A 266 -11.83 -46.24 -8.65
C SER A 266 -12.12 -47.32 -7.61
N GLN A 267 -13.35 -47.32 -7.11
CA GLN A 267 -13.97 -48.51 -6.50
C GLN A 267 -14.42 -49.46 -7.60
#